data_AF-A0A3D0ZBE4-F1
#
_entry.id   AF-A0A3D0ZBE4-F1
#
_cell.length_a   1.000
_cell.length_b   1.000
_cell.length_c   1.000
_cell.angle_alpha   90.00
_cell.angle_beta   90.00
_cell.angle_gamma   90.00
#
_symmetry.space_group_name_H-M   'P 1'
#
loop_
_entity.id
_entity.type
_entity.pdbx_description
1 polymer ?
#
loop_
_entity_poly.entity_id
_entity_poly.type
_entity_poly.pdbx_seq_one_letter_code
_entity_poly.pdbx_strand_id
1 'polypeptide(L)'
;MIPDFQSFMLPLLEFIGKNEEVPMKIVKEGMIKHFAISKEEQEQKTPNGKQYTYYNRIAWAISYLKMAELIYYPQRGIYKITEIGKGVLQNAPEKITIGYLRQFANFSKHINPEKIKNKNVEDTEQEISEKTPDELFELSYTQIISALKEQLKQKINECSPYFFEQIVLDLLLKMGYGGSEIDNGELTQKSADEGIDGIIKEDKLGLDKIYIQAKKWEKTVGRPEIQKFVGALHGKRAKKGVFITTSEFSKEAYEYAHNLDVAVILIDGEKLSQYMVENELGISLKHNFKIYAVDNDYFEE
;
A
#
# COMPACT_ATOMS: atom_id res chain seq x y z
N MET A 1 14.67 16.71 4.74
CA MET A 1 14.28 15.32 4.40
C MET A 1 14.34 14.50 5.67
N ILE A 2 13.39 13.60 5.91
CA ILE A 2 13.42 12.72 7.09
C ILE A 2 14.68 11.81 7.02
N PRO A 3 15.55 11.80 8.04
CA PRO A 3 16.74 10.93 8.08
C PRO A 3 16.40 9.44 7.97
N ASP A 4 17.35 8.61 7.55
CA ASP A 4 17.24 7.16 7.68
C ASP A 4 17.21 6.72 9.14
N PHE A 5 16.70 5.51 9.41
CA PHE A 5 16.56 5.02 10.78
C PHE A 5 17.91 4.87 11.52
N GLN A 6 19.01 4.54 10.82
CA GLN A 6 20.33 4.44 11.46
C GLN A 6 20.84 5.83 11.87
N SER A 7 20.53 6.88 11.10
CA SER A 7 20.89 8.26 11.44
C SER A 7 20.25 8.72 12.75
N PHE A 8 19.10 8.16 13.14
CA PHE A 8 18.51 8.44 14.45
C PHE A 8 19.25 7.76 15.61
N MET A 9 19.99 6.67 15.41
CA MET A 9 20.49 5.82 16.51
C MET A 9 21.43 6.55 17.48
N LEU A 10 22.43 7.28 16.97
CA LEU A 10 23.36 7.99 17.85
C LEU A 10 22.69 9.18 18.57
N PRO A 11 21.98 10.10 17.89
CA PRO A 11 21.27 11.19 18.57
C PRO A 11 20.21 10.69 19.56
N LEU A 12 19.55 9.56 19.29
CA LEU A 12 18.64 8.91 20.25
C LEU A 12 19.37 8.46 21.51
N LEU A 13 20.49 7.76 21.35
CA LEU A 13 21.29 7.28 22.48
C LEU A 13 21.80 8.46 23.32
N GLU A 14 22.30 9.52 22.69
CA GLU A 14 22.72 10.75 23.38
C GLU A 14 21.56 11.43 24.10
N PHE A 15 20.40 11.54 23.45
CA PHE A 15 19.22 12.17 24.04
C PHE A 15 18.72 11.40 25.25
N ILE A 16 18.65 10.07 25.16
CA ILE A 16 18.29 9.21 26.30
C ILE A 16 19.37 9.29 27.38
N GLY A 17 20.66 9.30 27.02
CA GLY A 17 21.76 9.34 27.98
C GLY A 17 21.88 10.64 28.80
N LYS A 18 21.36 11.76 28.27
CA LYS A 18 21.29 13.05 29.00
C LYS A 18 20.18 13.11 30.04
N ASN A 19 19.25 12.16 30.03
CA ASN A 19 18.08 12.12 30.89
C ASN A 19 18.09 10.82 31.69
N GLU A 20 17.46 10.79 32.87
CA GLU A 20 17.38 9.54 33.63
C GLU A 20 16.40 8.56 33.01
N GLU A 21 15.18 9.01 32.72
CA GLU A 21 14.08 8.22 32.14
C GLU A 21 13.29 9.08 31.16
N VAL A 22 13.12 8.59 29.93
CA VAL A 22 12.54 9.39 28.84
C VAL A 22 11.32 8.71 28.23
N PRO A 23 10.13 9.32 28.28
CA PRO A 23 8.96 8.81 27.57
C PRO A 23 9.12 8.90 26.05
N MET A 24 8.50 7.98 25.29
CA MET A 24 8.50 7.94 23.82
C MET A 24 8.07 9.26 23.18
N LYS A 25 7.07 9.92 23.77
CA LYS A 25 6.61 11.23 23.30
C LYS A 25 7.76 12.26 23.32
N ILE A 26 8.54 12.27 24.39
CA ILE A 26 9.66 13.21 24.59
C ILE A 26 10.85 12.84 23.71
N VAL A 27 11.17 11.54 23.58
CA VAL A 27 12.18 11.06 22.62
C VAL A 27 11.85 11.55 21.21
N LYS A 28 10.61 11.37 20.78
CA LYS A 28 10.12 11.77 19.46
C LYS A 28 10.22 13.27 19.24
N GLU A 29 9.74 14.08 20.20
CA GLU A 29 9.84 15.55 20.14
C GLU A 29 11.31 16.02 20.11
N GLY A 30 12.18 15.34 20.87
CA GLY A 30 13.62 15.58 20.85
C GLY A 30 14.24 15.33 19.48
N MET A 31 13.88 14.23 18.81
CA MET A 31 14.38 13.90 17.47
C MET A 31 13.83 14.84 16.39
N ILE A 32 12.55 15.21 16.46
CA ILE A 32 11.96 16.23 15.57
C ILE A 32 12.74 17.53 15.68
N LYS A 33 13.06 17.96 16.90
CA LYS A 33 13.83 19.19 17.14
C LYS A 33 15.28 19.06 16.67
N HIS A 34 15.95 17.94 16.96
CA HIS A 34 17.35 17.71 16.61
C HIS A 34 17.57 17.74 15.10
N PHE A 35 16.68 17.09 14.33
CA PHE A 35 16.78 17.00 12.87
C PHE A 35 15.98 18.08 12.12
N ALA A 36 15.36 19.01 12.85
CA ALA A 36 14.50 20.05 12.29
C ALA A 36 13.41 19.51 11.33
N ILE A 37 12.76 18.40 11.71
CA ILE A 37 11.74 17.74 10.89
C ILE A 37 10.51 18.65 10.76
N SER A 38 10.19 19.05 9.53
CA SER A 38 9.11 19.99 9.25
C SER A 38 7.72 19.40 9.54
N LYS A 39 6.68 20.24 9.60
CA LYS A 39 5.30 19.75 9.76
C LYS A 39 4.86 18.87 8.57
N GLU A 40 5.25 19.26 7.36
CA GLU A 40 4.97 18.49 6.14
C GLU A 40 5.67 17.11 6.20
N GLU A 41 6.91 17.07 6.67
CA GLU A 41 7.64 15.80 6.85
C GLU A 41 7.03 14.92 7.96
N GLN A 42 6.47 15.53 9.00
CA GLN A 42 5.74 14.79 10.04
C GLN A 42 4.43 14.17 9.53
N GLU A 43 3.87 14.69 8.44
CA GLU A 43 2.66 14.16 7.79
C GLU A 43 2.98 13.09 6.74
N GLN A 44 4.25 12.93 6.34
CA GLN A 44 4.66 11.87 5.42
C GLN A 44 4.42 10.49 6.02
N LYS A 45 3.86 9.60 5.20
CA LYS A 45 3.51 8.23 5.57
C LYS A 45 4.45 7.23 4.93
N THR A 46 4.57 6.05 5.57
CA THR A 46 5.21 4.86 4.98
C THR A 46 4.54 4.50 3.66
N PRO A 47 5.19 3.72 2.77
CA PRO A 47 4.62 3.37 1.45
C PRO A 47 3.18 2.82 1.50
N ASN A 48 2.80 2.09 2.55
CA ASN A 48 1.41 1.61 2.73
C ASN A 48 0.41 2.63 3.31
N GLY A 49 0.84 3.84 3.66
CA GLY A 49 -0.01 4.91 4.15
C GLY A 49 -0.50 4.78 5.60
N LYS A 50 -0.07 3.76 6.36
CA LYS A 50 -0.60 3.46 7.70
C LYS A 50 0.14 4.17 8.83
N GLN A 51 1.45 4.32 8.73
CA GLN A 51 2.29 4.91 9.78
C GLN A 51 2.99 6.17 9.27
N TYR A 52 3.35 7.08 10.18
CA TYR A 52 4.22 8.20 9.84
C TYR A 52 5.66 7.74 9.70
N THR A 53 6.33 8.13 8.61
CA THR A 53 7.68 7.65 8.27
C THR A 53 8.69 7.96 9.37
N TYR A 54 8.70 9.19 9.90
CA TYR A 54 9.63 9.57 10.96
C TYR A 54 9.39 8.75 12.24
N TYR A 55 8.13 8.45 12.57
CA TYR A 55 7.76 7.67 13.76
C TYR A 55 8.23 6.22 13.61
N ASN A 56 7.98 5.60 12.45
CA ASN A 56 8.44 4.24 12.14
C ASN A 56 9.97 4.14 12.27
N ARG A 57 10.71 5.08 11.67
CA ARG A 57 12.19 5.09 11.71
C ARG A 57 12.74 5.27 13.12
N ILE A 58 12.17 6.17 13.92
CA ILE A 58 12.56 6.33 15.34
C ILE A 58 12.29 5.04 16.12
N ALA A 59 11.12 4.41 15.93
CA ALA A 59 10.78 3.16 16.62
C ALA A 59 11.77 2.02 16.27
N TRP A 60 12.17 1.91 15.01
CA TRP A 60 13.18 0.94 14.58
C TRP A 60 14.57 1.23 15.17
N ALA A 61 14.99 2.48 15.19
CA ALA A 61 16.25 2.88 15.82
C ALA A 61 16.29 2.48 17.31
N ILE A 62 15.20 2.74 18.04
CA ILE A 62 15.04 2.30 19.44
C ILE A 62 15.11 0.78 19.56
N SER A 63 14.39 0.03 18.71
CA SER A 63 14.41 -1.44 18.72
C SER A 63 15.81 -2.00 18.55
N TYR A 64 16.59 -1.44 17.63
CA TYR A 64 17.96 -1.88 17.34
C TYR A 64 18.93 -1.55 18.48
N LEU A 65 18.82 -0.34 19.07
CA LEU A 65 19.60 0.02 20.25
C LEU A 65 19.27 -0.89 21.46
N LYS A 66 18.01 -1.29 21.62
CA LYS A 66 17.60 -2.26 22.64
C LYS A 66 18.17 -3.65 22.38
N MET A 67 18.11 -4.16 21.14
CA MET A 67 18.70 -5.46 20.78
C MET A 67 20.21 -5.51 21.04
N ALA A 68 20.89 -4.37 20.95
CA ALA A 68 22.29 -4.20 21.32
C ALA A 68 22.54 -3.88 22.80
N GLU A 69 21.48 -3.87 23.62
CA GLU A 69 21.52 -3.56 25.06
C GLU A 69 22.14 -2.19 25.39
N LEU A 70 22.08 -1.24 24.48
CA LEU A 70 22.53 0.14 24.75
C LEU A 70 21.48 0.94 25.53
N ILE A 71 20.21 0.53 25.39
CA ILE A 71 19.06 1.07 26.14
C ILE A 71 18.17 -0.08 26.61
N TYR A 72 17.33 0.20 27.61
CA TYR A 72 16.29 -0.70 28.09
C TYR A 72 15.02 0.06 28.46
N TYR A 73 13.96 -0.68 28.77
CA TYR A 73 12.66 -0.13 29.15
C TYR A 73 12.40 -0.44 30.63
N PRO A 74 12.50 0.54 31.55
CA PRO A 74 12.05 0.33 32.92
C PRO A 74 10.53 0.11 32.99
N GLN A 75 9.77 0.79 32.12
CA GLN A 75 8.31 0.67 31.98
C GLN A 75 7.91 0.88 30.52
N ARG A 76 6.67 0.51 30.16
CA ARG A 76 6.14 0.64 28.79
C ARG A 76 6.27 2.09 28.29
N GLY A 77 6.97 2.26 27.17
CA GLY A 77 7.15 3.56 26.54
C GLY A 77 8.10 4.52 27.27
N ILE A 78 8.81 4.06 28.30
CA ILE A 78 9.86 4.81 28.99
C ILE A 78 11.21 4.16 28.67
N TYR A 79 12.21 4.98 28.35
CA TYR A 79 13.53 4.54 27.91
C TYR A 79 14.62 5.02 28.85
N LYS A 80 15.60 4.15 29.09
CA LYS A 80 16.78 4.46 29.92
C LYS A 80 18.05 3.87 29.30
N ILE A 81 19.16 4.59 29.41
CA ILE A 81 20.46 4.14 28.93
C ILE A 81 21.06 3.08 29.88
N THR A 82 21.74 2.08 29.33
CA THR A 82 22.50 1.09 30.11
C THR A 82 23.94 1.56 30.37
N GLU A 83 24.69 0.83 31.21
CA GLU A 83 26.13 1.07 31.36
C GLU A 83 26.91 0.81 30.05
N ILE A 84 26.48 -0.15 29.24
CA ILE A 84 27.05 -0.40 27.90
C ILE A 84 26.81 0.82 27.00
N GLY A 85 25.58 1.35 26.98
CA GLY A 85 25.24 2.56 26.23
C GLY A 85 26.04 3.79 26.67
N LYS A 86 26.24 3.97 27.98
CA LYS A 86 27.12 5.03 28.50
C LYS A 86 28.57 4.85 28.04
N GLY A 87 29.08 3.62 28.03
CA GLY A 87 30.40 3.30 27.51
C GLY A 87 30.56 3.67 26.03
N VAL A 88 29.53 3.43 25.21
CA VAL A 88 29.50 3.88 23.81
C VAL A 88 29.56 5.41 23.73
N LEU A 89 28.83 6.14 24.56
CA LEU A 89 28.85 7.61 24.53
C LEU A 89 30.19 8.23 24.97
N GLN A 90 30.97 7.55 25.80
CA GLN A 90 32.32 8.01 26.18
C GLN A 90 33.29 8.03 24.99
N ASN A 91 33.09 7.12 24.04
CA ASN A 91 33.88 7.02 22.80
C ASN A 91 32.92 6.92 21.61
N ALA A 92 32.06 7.94 21.47
CA ALA A 92 30.99 7.93 20.49
C ALA A 92 31.54 7.82 19.06
N PRO A 93 31.05 6.88 18.25
CA PRO A 93 31.36 6.85 16.81
C PRO A 93 30.71 8.06 16.12
N GLU A 94 31.10 8.34 14.88
CA GLU A 94 30.43 9.38 14.07
C GLU A 94 28.95 9.02 13.82
N LYS A 95 28.66 7.74 13.59
CA LYS A 95 27.31 7.20 13.43
C LYS A 95 27.22 5.80 14.04
N ILE A 96 26.10 5.51 14.70
CA ILE A 96 25.75 4.14 15.08
C ILE A 96 25.01 3.50 13.90
N THR A 97 25.61 2.48 13.31
CA THR A 97 25.04 1.70 12.21
C THR A 97 24.75 0.26 12.63
N ILE A 98 24.00 -0.50 11.85
CA ILE A 98 23.84 -1.94 11.99
C ILE A 98 25.22 -2.61 12.01
N GLY A 99 26.13 -2.18 11.13
CA GLY A 99 27.51 -2.65 11.09
C GLY A 99 28.22 -2.44 12.43
N TYR A 100 28.09 -1.25 13.02
CA TYR A 100 28.61 -0.97 14.36
C TYR A 100 27.94 -1.82 15.44
N LEU A 101 26.61 -1.98 15.40
CA LEU A 101 25.87 -2.75 16.42
C LEU A 101 26.20 -4.25 16.42
N ARG A 102 26.69 -4.82 15.30
CA ARG A 102 27.14 -6.22 15.23
C ARG A 102 28.24 -6.58 16.22
N GLN A 103 28.99 -5.61 16.74
CA GLN A 103 30.01 -5.88 17.77
C GLN A 103 29.39 -6.33 19.11
N PHE A 104 28.10 -6.03 19.36
CA PHE A 104 27.41 -6.41 20.58
C PHE A 104 26.87 -7.84 20.45
N ALA A 105 27.25 -8.70 21.39
CA ALA A 105 26.95 -10.14 21.33
C ALA A 105 25.44 -10.44 21.22
N ASN A 106 24.60 -9.68 21.94
CA ASN A 106 23.14 -9.88 21.89
C ASN A 106 22.52 -9.38 20.58
N PHE A 107 23.02 -8.29 20.01
CA PHE A 107 22.57 -7.81 18.70
C PHE A 107 22.85 -8.84 17.59
N SER A 108 24.05 -9.43 17.58
CA SER A 108 24.43 -10.46 16.61
C SER A 108 23.62 -11.75 16.73
N LYS A 109 23.08 -12.09 17.91
CA LYS A 109 22.13 -13.21 18.06
C LYS A 109 20.77 -12.88 17.45
N HIS A 110 20.33 -11.62 17.53
CA HIS A 110 19.06 -11.17 16.96
C HIS A 110 19.12 -11.02 15.43
N ILE A 111 20.26 -10.61 14.87
CA ILE A 111 20.46 -10.54 13.42
C ILE A 111 21.16 -11.81 12.93
N ASN A 112 20.34 -12.79 12.59
CA ASN A 112 20.67 -14.15 12.14
C ASN A 112 22.01 -14.28 11.37
N PRO A 113 23.07 -14.84 11.98
CA PRO A 113 24.43 -14.83 11.42
C PRO A 113 24.67 -15.80 10.24
N GLU A 114 23.75 -16.71 9.94
CA GLU A 114 24.00 -17.79 8.96
C GLU A 114 23.71 -17.44 7.49
N LYS A 115 22.98 -16.36 7.19
CA LYS A 115 22.64 -16.00 5.79
C LYS A 115 23.62 -15.07 5.07
N ILE A 116 24.64 -14.55 5.76
CA ILE A 116 25.58 -13.53 5.22
C ILE A 116 27.01 -14.07 5.10
N LYS A 117 27.18 -15.38 4.93
CA LYS A 117 28.51 -15.95 4.61
C LYS A 117 28.85 -15.96 3.11
N ASN A 118 27.87 -15.73 2.23
CA ASN A 118 28.01 -15.97 0.78
C ASN A 118 27.56 -14.81 -0.14
N LYS A 119 27.83 -13.54 0.20
CA LYS A 119 27.72 -12.43 -0.78
C LYS A 119 28.78 -11.36 -0.51
N ASN A 120 29.41 -10.87 -1.58
CA ASN A 120 30.36 -9.76 -1.55
C ASN A 120 29.74 -8.56 -0.82
N VAL A 121 30.45 -8.08 0.21
CA VAL A 121 29.91 -7.23 1.28
C VAL A 121 29.78 -5.76 0.88
N GLU A 122 30.47 -5.31 -0.16
CA GLU A 122 30.67 -3.87 -0.41
C GLU A 122 29.51 -3.19 -1.16
N ASP A 123 28.87 -3.86 -2.13
CA ASP A 123 27.77 -3.24 -2.91
C ASP A 123 26.37 -3.41 -2.26
N THR A 124 26.24 -4.27 -1.25
CA THR A 124 24.92 -4.57 -0.64
C THR A 124 24.65 -3.77 0.64
N GLU A 125 25.66 -3.11 1.22
CA GLU A 125 25.49 -2.34 2.46
C GLU A 125 24.87 -0.95 2.24
N GLN A 126 24.99 -0.34 1.06
CA GLN A 126 24.42 0.99 0.80
C GLN A 126 22.88 0.97 0.60
N GLU A 127 22.30 -0.01 -0.10
CA GLU A 127 20.84 -0.07 -0.33
C GLU A 127 20.03 -0.64 0.85
N ILE A 128 20.63 -1.50 1.67
CA ILE A 128 19.99 -2.05 2.89
C ILE A 128 20.05 -1.04 4.06
N SER A 129 20.82 0.04 3.94
CA SER A 129 21.17 0.94 5.04
C SER A 129 20.10 2.02 5.34
N GLU A 130 19.30 2.46 4.37
CA GLU A 130 18.46 3.65 4.60
C GLU A 130 17.02 3.36 5.06
N LYS A 131 16.49 2.19 4.73
CA LYS A 131 15.08 1.84 4.92
C LYS A 131 14.90 0.83 6.03
N THR A 132 13.83 0.97 6.79
CA THR A 132 13.47 -0.02 7.80
C THR A 132 13.03 -1.33 7.13
N PRO A 133 13.08 -2.47 7.84
CA PRO A 133 12.55 -3.74 7.31
C PRO A 133 11.10 -3.63 6.80
N ASP A 134 10.25 -2.86 7.48
CA ASP A 134 8.87 -2.62 7.07
C ASP A 134 8.81 -1.84 5.74
N GLU A 135 9.57 -0.74 5.63
CA GLU A 135 9.64 0.05 4.39
C GLU A 135 10.13 -0.80 3.21
N LEU A 136 11.16 -1.64 3.42
CA LEU A 136 11.67 -2.56 2.40
C LEU A 136 10.61 -3.57 1.96
N PHE A 137 9.89 -4.16 2.91
CA PHE A 137 8.80 -5.08 2.62
C PHE A 137 7.67 -4.41 1.86
N GLU A 138 7.23 -3.22 2.29
CA GLU A 138 6.14 -2.48 1.65
C GLU A 138 6.48 -2.06 0.21
N LEU A 139 7.72 -1.62 -0.04
CA LEU A 139 8.19 -1.32 -1.39
C LEU A 139 8.22 -2.56 -2.27
N SER A 140 8.77 -3.66 -1.76
CA SER A 140 8.82 -4.94 -2.48
C SER A 140 7.40 -5.43 -2.81
N TYR A 141 6.48 -5.33 -1.85
CA TYR A 141 5.07 -5.68 -2.05
C TYR A 141 4.44 -4.83 -3.16
N THR A 142 4.65 -3.51 -3.12
CA THR A 142 4.12 -2.57 -4.12
C THR A 142 4.64 -2.89 -5.52
N GLN A 143 5.93 -3.21 -5.64
CA GLN A 143 6.55 -3.63 -6.90
C GLN A 143 5.94 -4.94 -7.43
N ILE A 144 5.75 -5.94 -6.55
CA ILE A 144 5.12 -7.22 -6.92
C ILE A 144 3.69 -6.99 -7.42
N ILE A 145 2.89 -6.18 -6.73
CA ILE A 145 1.52 -5.88 -7.12
C ILE A 145 1.47 -5.09 -8.43
N SER A 146 2.38 -4.13 -8.61
CA SER A 146 2.49 -3.37 -9.87
C SER A 146 2.80 -4.30 -11.05
N ALA A 147 3.77 -5.19 -10.90
CA ALA A 147 4.11 -6.18 -11.93
C ALA A 147 2.94 -7.14 -12.21
N LEU A 148 2.19 -7.54 -11.19
CA LEU A 148 1.00 -8.39 -11.34
C LEU A 148 -0.11 -7.68 -12.11
N LYS A 149 -0.39 -6.41 -11.81
CA LYS A 149 -1.36 -5.60 -12.55
C LYS A 149 -1.00 -5.48 -14.03
N GLU A 150 0.26 -5.26 -14.34
CA GLU A 150 0.73 -5.19 -15.73
C GLU A 150 0.56 -6.53 -16.46
N GLN A 151 0.86 -7.66 -15.79
CA GLN A 151 0.58 -9.01 -16.33
C GLN A 151 -0.92 -9.23 -16.58
N LEU A 152 -1.79 -8.79 -15.67
CA LEU A 152 -3.24 -8.87 -15.86
C LEU A 152 -3.69 -8.03 -17.05
N LYS A 153 -3.22 -6.80 -17.19
CA LYS A 153 -3.54 -5.93 -18.34
C LYS A 153 -3.17 -6.59 -19.66
N GLN A 154 -1.97 -7.19 -19.75
CA GLN A 154 -1.55 -7.94 -20.93
C GLN A 154 -2.50 -9.11 -21.23
N LYS A 155 -2.86 -9.91 -20.21
CA LYS A 155 -3.79 -11.03 -20.38
C LYS A 155 -5.18 -10.59 -20.84
N ILE A 156 -5.72 -9.52 -20.24
CA ILE A 156 -7.00 -8.94 -20.63
C ILE A 156 -6.97 -8.47 -22.08
N ASN A 157 -5.87 -7.83 -22.51
CA ASN A 157 -5.69 -7.38 -23.90
C ASN A 157 -5.54 -8.55 -24.90
N GLU A 158 -5.09 -9.73 -24.48
CA GLU A 158 -5.01 -10.93 -25.32
C GLU A 158 -6.37 -11.63 -25.49
N CYS A 159 -7.30 -11.43 -24.54
CA CYS A 159 -8.60 -12.08 -24.55
C CYS A 159 -9.54 -11.56 -25.66
N SER A 160 -10.55 -12.35 -26.01
CA SER A 160 -11.60 -11.93 -26.94
C SER A 160 -12.49 -10.84 -26.32
N PRO A 161 -13.12 -9.95 -27.12
CA PRO A 161 -14.06 -8.96 -26.60
C PRO A 161 -15.19 -9.56 -25.76
N TYR A 162 -15.74 -10.70 -26.19
CA TYR A 162 -16.76 -11.41 -25.44
C TYR A 162 -16.26 -11.90 -24.08
N PHE A 163 -15.04 -12.43 -24.00
CA PHE A 163 -14.48 -12.85 -22.72
C PHE A 163 -14.16 -11.65 -21.81
N PHE A 164 -13.81 -10.50 -22.38
CA PHE A 164 -13.64 -9.26 -21.62
C PHE A 164 -14.95 -8.80 -20.96
N GLU A 165 -16.07 -8.88 -21.67
CA GLU A 165 -17.40 -8.62 -21.08
C GLU A 165 -17.67 -9.55 -19.88
N GLN A 166 -17.29 -10.83 -19.98
CA GLN A 166 -17.40 -11.78 -18.86
C GLN A 166 -16.52 -11.39 -17.67
N ILE A 167 -15.24 -11.03 -17.91
CA ILE A 167 -14.32 -10.58 -16.84
C ILE A 167 -14.91 -9.39 -16.08
N VAL A 168 -15.49 -8.43 -16.81
CA VAL A 168 -16.13 -7.26 -16.23
C VAL A 168 -17.31 -7.65 -15.34
N LEU A 169 -18.16 -8.54 -15.82
CA LEU A 169 -19.30 -9.02 -15.04
C LEU A 169 -18.85 -9.77 -13.78
N ASP A 170 -17.91 -10.70 -13.92
CA ASP A 170 -17.34 -11.47 -12.81
C ASP A 170 -16.72 -10.55 -11.75
N LEU A 171 -16.06 -9.47 -12.17
CA LEU A 171 -15.50 -8.48 -11.27
C LEU A 171 -16.59 -7.77 -10.47
N LEU A 172 -17.63 -7.28 -11.13
CA LEU A 172 -18.72 -6.57 -10.45
C LEU A 172 -19.45 -7.49 -9.47
N LEU A 173 -19.67 -8.75 -9.84
CA LEU A 173 -20.24 -9.77 -8.94
C LEU A 173 -19.33 -10.01 -7.72
N LYS A 174 -18.01 -10.16 -7.93
CA LYS A 174 -17.05 -10.31 -6.84
C LYS A 174 -16.98 -9.08 -5.91
N MET A 175 -17.17 -7.89 -6.45
CA MET A 175 -17.29 -6.65 -5.66
C MET A 175 -18.61 -6.57 -4.87
N GLY A 176 -19.55 -7.50 -5.09
CA GLY A 176 -20.81 -7.59 -4.34
C GLY A 176 -22.02 -6.99 -5.06
N TYR A 177 -21.88 -6.51 -6.30
CA TYR A 177 -23.02 -6.12 -7.13
C TYR A 177 -23.80 -7.36 -7.60
N GLY A 178 -25.05 -7.20 -8.03
CA GLY A 178 -25.92 -8.28 -8.50
C GLY A 178 -26.72 -8.94 -7.39
N GLY A 179 -26.13 -9.28 -6.25
CA GLY A 179 -26.83 -9.93 -5.13
C GLY A 179 -26.60 -11.45 -5.02
N SER A 180 -27.39 -12.15 -4.19
CA SER A 180 -27.07 -13.53 -3.71
C SER A 180 -27.59 -14.70 -4.55
N GLU A 181 -28.41 -14.45 -5.57
CA GLU A 181 -28.95 -15.50 -6.46
C GLU A 181 -28.24 -15.53 -7.81
N ILE A 182 -28.16 -16.73 -8.39
CA ILE A 182 -27.42 -17.09 -9.61
C ILE A 182 -28.00 -16.40 -10.88
N ASP A 183 -29.21 -15.84 -10.80
CA ASP A 183 -29.90 -15.13 -11.90
C ASP A 183 -29.72 -13.59 -11.92
N ASN A 184 -28.79 -13.04 -11.12
CA ASN A 184 -28.70 -11.60 -10.90
C ASN A 184 -27.83 -10.80 -11.89
N GLY A 185 -27.00 -11.50 -12.66
CA GLY A 185 -26.33 -10.97 -13.83
C GLY A 185 -26.92 -11.65 -15.04
N GLU A 186 -28.14 -11.29 -15.43
CA GLU A 186 -28.52 -11.57 -16.81
C GLU A 186 -27.53 -10.76 -17.66
N LEU A 187 -26.62 -11.44 -18.36
CA LEU A 187 -26.24 -10.98 -19.68
C LEU A 187 -27.55 -10.94 -20.46
N THR A 188 -28.28 -9.83 -20.33
CA THR A 188 -29.40 -9.53 -21.20
C THR A 188 -28.84 -9.66 -22.60
N GLN A 189 -29.21 -10.78 -23.24
CA GLN A 189 -28.83 -11.14 -24.58
C GLN A 189 -28.84 -9.88 -25.42
N LYS A 190 -27.66 -9.51 -25.98
CA LYS A 190 -27.48 -8.48 -27.01
C LYS A 190 -28.66 -7.51 -27.03
N SER A 191 -28.74 -6.59 -26.05
CA SER A 191 -29.70 -5.51 -26.20
C SER A 191 -29.34 -4.87 -27.54
N ALA A 192 -30.26 -4.88 -28.50
CA ALA A 192 -30.03 -4.38 -29.86
C ALA A 192 -29.83 -2.85 -29.89
N ASP A 193 -29.54 -2.26 -28.73
CA ASP A 193 -29.17 -0.87 -28.56
C ASP A 193 -27.64 -0.78 -28.64
N GLU A 194 -27.16 0.09 -29.53
CA GLU A 194 -25.77 0.20 -29.99
C GLU A 194 -24.73 0.64 -28.91
N GLY A 195 -24.98 0.39 -27.62
CA GLY A 195 -24.10 0.80 -26.53
C GLY A 195 -24.48 0.38 -25.11
N ILE A 196 -25.06 -0.82 -24.89
CA ILE A 196 -25.20 -1.41 -23.54
C ILE A 196 -24.88 -2.90 -23.63
N ASP A 197 -23.84 -3.34 -22.92
CA ASP A 197 -23.38 -4.73 -22.95
C ASP A 197 -23.99 -5.57 -21.82
N GLY A 198 -24.40 -4.95 -20.72
CA GLY A 198 -24.99 -5.65 -19.58
C GLY A 198 -25.75 -4.75 -18.61
N ILE A 199 -26.54 -5.38 -17.74
CA ILE A 199 -27.29 -4.72 -16.67
C ILE A 199 -27.09 -5.52 -15.39
N ILE A 200 -26.67 -4.87 -14.31
CA ILE A 200 -26.50 -5.49 -12.99
C ILE A 200 -27.31 -4.75 -11.94
N LYS A 201 -27.83 -5.48 -10.94
CA LYS A 201 -28.48 -4.88 -9.77
C LYS A 201 -27.42 -4.21 -8.90
N GLU A 202 -27.73 -3.02 -8.37
CA GLU A 202 -26.80 -2.34 -7.45
C GLU A 202 -26.69 -3.07 -6.10
N ASP A 203 -27.79 -3.67 -5.66
CA ASP A 203 -27.92 -4.29 -4.35
C ASP A 203 -28.74 -5.59 -4.42
N LYS A 204 -28.75 -6.34 -3.30
CA LYS A 204 -29.44 -7.63 -3.19
C LYS A 204 -30.96 -7.56 -3.40
N LEU A 205 -31.60 -6.46 -3.04
CA LEU A 205 -33.02 -6.21 -3.22
C LEU A 205 -33.34 -5.76 -4.66
N GLY A 206 -32.34 -5.30 -5.41
CA GLY A 206 -32.49 -4.87 -6.80
C GLY A 206 -33.32 -3.60 -6.95
N LEU A 207 -33.23 -2.69 -5.97
CA LEU A 207 -33.99 -1.44 -5.99
C LEU A 207 -33.53 -0.52 -7.12
N ASP A 208 -32.24 -0.60 -7.46
CA ASP A 208 -31.62 0.13 -8.56
C ASP A 208 -30.85 -0.81 -9.51
N LYS A 209 -30.69 -0.34 -10.74
CA LYS A 209 -29.94 -1.03 -11.82
C LYS A 209 -28.78 -0.18 -12.28
N ILE A 210 -27.65 -0.82 -12.52
CA ILE A 210 -26.43 -0.24 -13.10
C ILE A 210 -26.28 -0.82 -14.50
N TYR A 211 -26.16 0.05 -15.48
CA TYR A 211 -25.95 -0.32 -16.87
C TYR A 211 -24.46 -0.33 -17.19
N ILE A 212 -24.01 -1.34 -17.91
CA ILE A 212 -22.59 -1.61 -18.13
C ILE A 212 -22.29 -1.53 -19.62
N GLN A 213 -21.21 -0.84 -19.95
CA GLN A 213 -20.50 -0.97 -21.22
C GLN A 213 -19.08 -1.46 -20.94
N ALA A 214 -18.69 -2.59 -21.52
CA ALA A 214 -17.38 -3.19 -21.47
C ALA A 214 -16.77 -3.22 -22.87
N LYS A 215 -15.88 -2.27 -23.17
CA LYS A 215 -15.29 -2.13 -24.50
C LYS A 215 -13.80 -2.46 -24.49
N LYS A 216 -13.41 -3.55 -25.14
CA LYS A 216 -11.99 -3.79 -25.44
C LYS A 216 -11.51 -2.77 -26.47
N TRP A 217 -10.50 -1.99 -26.13
CA TRP A 217 -10.05 -0.86 -26.94
C TRP A 217 -8.53 -0.72 -26.83
N GLU A 218 -7.87 -0.33 -27.92
CA GLU A 218 -6.42 -0.10 -27.94
C GLU A 218 -6.07 1.39 -27.81
N LYS A 219 -6.87 2.26 -28.40
CA LYS A 219 -6.63 3.72 -28.39
C LYS A 219 -7.24 4.36 -27.15
N THR A 220 -6.92 5.61 -26.87
CA THR A 220 -7.63 6.36 -25.83
C THR A 220 -9.11 6.51 -26.19
N VAL A 221 -10.01 6.23 -25.24
CA VAL A 221 -11.46 6.44 -25.38
C VAL A 221 -11.77 7.91 -25.15
N GLY A 222 -12.29 8.58 -26.19
CA GLY A 222 -12.65 9.99 -26.14
C GLY A 222 -14.10 10.22 -25.74
N ARG A 223 -14.43 11.50 -25.50
CA ARG A 223 -15.78 12.00 -25.19
C ARG A 223 -16.90 11.46 -26.10
N PRO A 224 -16.75 11.30 -27.43
CA PRO A 224 -17.83 10.81 -28.29
C PRO A 224 -18.37 9.43 -27.90
N GLU A 225 -17.51 8.54 -27.40
CA GLU A 225 -17.94 7.21 -26.97
C GLU A 225 -18.74 7.27 -25.67
N ILE A 226 -18.35 8.15 -24.75
CA ILE A 226 -19.12 8.40 -23.52
C ILE A 226 -20.47 9.04 -23.83
N GLN A 227 -20.53 9.96 -24.81
CA GLN A 227 -21.78 10.56 -25.27
C GLN A 227 -22.76 9.52 -25.84
N LYS A 228 -22.26 8.58 -26.65
CA LYS A 228 -23.08 7.47 -27.17
C LYS A 228 -23.65 6.62 -26.05
N PHE A 229 -22.81 6.25 -25.07
CA PHE A 229 -23.24 5.49 -23.90
C PHE A 229 -24.31 6.23 -23.10
N VAL A 230 -24.11 7.52 -22.82
CA VAL A 230 -25.10 8.38 -22.13
C VAL A 230 -26.42 8.47 -22.90
N GLY A 231 -26.36 8.56 -24.23
CA GLY A 231 -27.54 8.50 -25.09
C GLY A 231 -28.33 7.19 -24.91
N ALA A 232 -27.65 6.05 -24.85
CA ALA A 232 -28.27 4.76 -24.58
C ALA A 232 -28.89 4.69 -23.17
N LEU A 233 -28.20 5.23 -22.15
CA LEU A 233 -28.74 5.34 -20.78
C LEU A 233 -30.04 6.14 -20.73
N HIS A 234 -30.09 7.31 -21.41
CA HIS A 234 -31.31 8.11 -21.49
C HIS A 234 -32.45 7.36 -22.17
N GLY A 235 -32.18 6.62 -23.26
CA GLY A 235 -33.16 5.78 -23.93
C GLY A 235 -33.79 4.73 -23.00
N LYS A 236 -33.03 4.22 -22.03
CA LYS A 236 -33.48 3.27 -20.99
C LYS A 236 -34.00 3.94 -19.71
N ARG A 237 -34.02 5.28 -19.65
CA ARG A 237 -34.31 6.06 -18.42
C ARG A 237 -33.43 5.62 -17.23
N ALA A 238 -32.19 5.23 -17.52
CA ALA A 238 -31.22 4.78 -16.54
C ALA A 238 -30.62 5.98 -15.78
N LYS A 239 -30.35 5.78 -14.49
CA LYS A 239 -29.73 6.80 -13.62
C LYS A 239 -28.26 6.55 -13.34
N LYS A 240 -27.78 5.32 -13.54
CA LYS A 240 -26.44 4.86 -13.19
C LYS A 240 -25.86 4.04 -14.33
N GLY A 241 -24.61 4.32 -14.68
CA GLY A 241 -23.87 3.60 -15.71
C GLY A 241 -22.40 3.46 -15.37
N VAL A 242 -21.80 2.37 -15.81
CA VAL A 242 -20.36 2.12 -15.69
C VAL A 242 -19.80 1.80 -17.07
N PHE A 243 -18.80 2.56 -17.50
CA PHE A 243 -18.07 2.32 -18.73
C PHE A 243 -16.68 1.79 -18.38
N ILE A 244 -16.40 0.56 -18.78
CA ILE A 244 -15.13 -0.13 -18.56
C ILE A 244 -14.42 -0.34 -19.90
N THR A 245 -13.13 -0.03 -19.94
CA THR A 245 -12.27 -0.24 -21.11
C THR A 245 -10.94 -0.83 -20.71
N THR A 246 -10.30 -1.53 -21.65
CA THR A 246 -8.91 -2.02 -21.49
C THR A 246 -7.86 -0.91 -21.70
N SER A 247 -8.26 0.19 -22.33
CA SER A 247 -7.43 1.36 -22.61
C SER A 247 -7.54 2.44 -21.53
N GLU A 248 -7.06 3.64 -21.84
CA GLU A 248 -7.30 4.87 -21.05
C GLU A 248 -8.47 5.68 -21.60
N PHE A 249 -8.99 6.61 -20.80
CA PHE A 249 -9.94 7.65 -21.22
C PHE A 249 -9.24 9.00 -21.38
N SER A 250 -9.71 9.82 -22.30
CA SER A 250 -9.20 11.18 -22.45
C SER A 250 -9.65 12.07 -21.29
N LYS A 251 -8.92 13.16 -21.03
CA LYS A 251 -9.30 14.13 -19.99
C LYS A 251 -10.71 14.68 -20.21
N GLU A 252 -11.06 14.96 -21.46
CA GLU A 252 -12.38 15.46 -21.85
C GLU A 252 -13.48 14.42 -21.64
N ALA A 253 -13.17 13.13 -21.72
CA ALA A 253 -14.12 12.06 -21.41
C ALA A 253 -14.45 12.03 -19.91
N TYR A 254 -13.43 12.14 -19.05
CA TYR A 254 -13.60 12.25 -17.60
C TYR A 254 -14.37 13.53 -17.20
N GLU A 255 -13.98 14.68 -17.74
CA GLU A 255 -14.66 15.96 -17.50
C GLU A 255 -16.12 15.92 -17.96
N TYR A 256 -16.40 15.29 -19.10
CA TYR A 256 -17.76 15.13 -19.58
C TYR A 256 -18.58 14.24 -18.63
N ALA A 257 -18.06 13.08 -18.23
CA ALA A 257 -18.77 12.16 -17.34
C ALA A 257 -19.11 12.78 -15.97
N HIS A 258 -18.24 13.64 -15.45
CA HIS A 258 -18.43 14.31 -14.15
C HIS A 258 -19.52 15.39 -14.15
N ASN A 259 -19.80 15.99 -15.31
CA ASN A 259 -20.74 17.11 -15.45
C ASN A 259 -22.15 16.68 -15.87
N LEU A 260 -22.49 15.39 -15.74
CA LEU A 260 -23.79 14.84 -16.13
C LEU A 260 -24.73 14.70 -14.93
N ASP A 261 -26.03 14.85 -15.17
CA ASP A 261 -27.07 14.55 -14.18
C ASP A 261 -27.20 13.02 -13.93
N VAL A 262 -26.79 12.20 -14.91
CA VAL A 262 -26.70 10.74 -14.79
C VAL A 262 -25.34 10.35 -14.22
N ALA A 263 -25.33 9.44 -13.24
CA ALA A 263 -24.09 8.99 -12.60
C ALA A 263 -23.35 8.01 -13.53
N VAL A 264 -22.30 8.48 -14.20
CA VAL A 264 -21.44 7.65 -15.07
C VAL A 264 -20.06 7.50 -14.46
N ILE A 265 -19.66 6.26 -14.15
CA ILE A 265 -18.32 5.93 -13.67
C ILE A 265 -17.49 5.36 -14.82
N LEU A 266 -16.28 5.91 -15.00
CA LEU A 266 -15.30 5.41 -15.96
C LEU A 266 -14.24 4.56 -15.24
N ILE A 267 -13.94 3.39 -15.79
CA ILE A 267 -12.93 2.45 -15.28
C ILE A 267 -12.00 2.07 -16.43
N ASP A 268 -10.78 2.58 -16.41
CA ASP A 268 -9.74 2.27 -17.39
C ASP A 268 -9.01 0.97 -17.06
N GLY A 269 -8.10 0.55 -17.94
CA GLY A 269 -7.35 -0.69 -17.78
C GLY A 269 -6.49 -0.75 -16.50
N GLU A 270 -5.98 0.40 -16.04
CA GLU A 270 -5.20 0.47 -14.80
C GLU A 270 -6.11 0.22 -13.59
N LYS A 271 -7.21 0.97 -13.49
CA LYS A 271 -8.19 0.82 -12.41
C LYS A 271 -8.87 -0.54 -12.41
N LEU A 272 -9.16 -1.08 -13.59
CA LEU A 272 -9.67 -2.44 -13.76
C LEU A 272 -8.71 -3.47 -13.16
N SER A 273 -7.42 -3.41 -13.52
CA SER A 273 -6.42 -4.36 -13.00
C SER A 273 -6.25 -4.26 -11.49
N GLN A 274 -6.34 -3.05 -10.94
CA GLN A 274 -6.35 -2.83 -9.49
C GLN A 274 -7.55 -3.52 -8.84
N TYR A 275 -8.77 -3.30 -9.35
CA TYR A 275 -9.97 -3.95 -8.82
C TYR A 275 -9.92 -5.47 -8.95
N MET A 276 -9.34 -6.00 -10.03
CA MET A 276 -9.13 -7.44 -10.16
C MET A 276 -8.20 -7.99 -9.07
N VAL A 277 -7.11 -7.29 -8.73
CA VAL A 277 -6.22 -7.71 -7.64
C VAL A 277 -6.92 -7.61 -6.28
N GLU A 278 -7.61 -6.51 -6.00
CA GLU A 278 -8.32 -6.28 -4.73
C GLU A 278 -9.43 -7.31 -4.48
N ASN A 279 -10.07 -7.79 -5.54
CA ASN A 279 -11.15 -8.77 -5.48
C ASN A 279 -10.69 -10.20 -5.85
N GLU A 280 -9.37 -10.42 -5.93
CA GLU A 280 -8.77 -11.73 -6.23
C GLU A 280 -9.31 -12.38 -7.53
N LEU A 281 -9.64 -11.58 -8.54
CA LEU A 281 -10.14 -12.06 -9.83
C LEU A 281 -8.99 -12.33 -10.81
N GLY A 282 -9.00 -13.49 -11.47
CA GLY A 282 -7.99 -13.83 -12.47
C GLY A 282 -6.58 -14.05 -11.92
N ILE A 283 -6.43 -14.15 -10.59
CA ILE A 283 -5.16 -14.38 -9.90
C ILE A 283 -5.26 -15.59 -8.96
N SER A 284 -4.09 -16.11 -8.56
CA SER A 284 -3.99 -17.21 -7.60
C SER A 284 -3.02 -16.85 -6.49
N LEU A 285 -3.37 -17.27 -5.26
CA LEU A 285 -2.53 -17.07 -4.09
C LEU A 285 -1.26 -17.93 -4.20
N LYS A 286 -0.10 -17.29 -4.34
CA LYS A 286 1.20 -17.99 -4.34
C LYS A 286 1.69 -18.28 -2.92
N HIS A 287 1.68 -17.26 -2.06
CA HIS A 287 2.12 -17.34 -0.66
C HIS A 287 1.31 -16.38 0.21
N ASN A 288 1.16 -16.72 1.50
CA ASN A 288 0.51 -15.87 2.49
C ASN A 288 1.47 -15.63 3.67
N PHE A 289 1.81 -14.37 3.95
CA PHE A 289 2.68 -13.97 5.05
C PHE A 289 1.85 -13.25 6.11
N LYS A 290 1.96 -13.70 7.36
CA LYS A 290 1.37 -13.02 8.53
C LYS A 290 2.47 -12.31 9.30
N ILE A 291 2.32 -11.00 9.47
CA ILE A 291 3.19 -10.18 10.32
C ILE A 291 2.48 -10.00 11.66
N TYR A 292 3.15 -10.37 12.74
CA TYR A 292 2.63 -10.27 14.10
C TYR A 292 3.33 -9.13 14.84
N ALA A 293 2.59 -8.45 15.70
CA ALA A 293 3.12 -7.54 16.70
C ALA A 293 2.81 -8.09 18.09
N VAL A 294 3.63 -7.71 19.07
CA VAL A 294 3.33 -8.01 20.47
C VAL A 294 2.05 -7.26 20.85
N ASP A 295 1.04 -7.99 21.28
CA ASP A 295 -0.14 -7.42 21.93
C ASP A 295 0.25 -7.07 23.37
N ASN A 296 0.61 -5.82 23.60
CA ASN A 296 1.07 -5.40 24.92
C ASN A 296 -0.06 -5.43 25.95
N ASP A 297 -1.31 -5.24 25.54
CA ASP A 297 -2.46 -5.19 26.46
C ASP A 297 -2.74 -6.58 27.05
N TYR A 298 -2.36 -7.64 26.34
CA TYR A 298 -2.36 -9.01 26.87
C TYR A 298 -1.38 -9.23 28.04
N PHE A 299 -0.31 -8.44 28.11
CA PHE A 299 0.75 -8.58 29.14
C PHE A 299 0.66 -7.51 30.24
N GLU A 300 -0.39 -6.69 30.27
CA GLU A 300 -0.66 -5.76 31.38
C GLU A 300 -1.46 -6.48 32.48
N GLU A 301 -0.88 -6.55 33.69
CA GLU A 301 -1.55 -7.04 34.92
C GLU A 301 -2.48 -5.99 35.54
#